data_AF-A0A970SKB3-F1
#
_entry.id   AF-A0A970SKB3-F1
#
_cell.length_a   1.000
_cell.length_b   1.000
_cell.length_c   1.000
_cell.angle_alpha   90.00
_cell.angle_beta   90.00
_cell.angle_gamma   90.00
#
_symmetry.space_group_name_H-M   'P 1'
#
loop_
_entity.id
_entity.type
_entity.pdbx_description
1 polymer ?
#
loop_
_entity_poly.entity_id
_entity_poly.type
_entity_poly.pdbx_seq_one_letter_code
_entity_poly.pdbx_strand_id
1 'polypeptide(L)'
;MRKIFVLMILNLSFVSISIAAYLVNIPVTIVQPNGEKLICYATGDDYYHWLHDEDNYTIIHNKQTGYFVYANLENGELVPTNFVFGQDLPADFLKPGLNISPEKMLEKRKKMLIPAQKPQNKTLKTRNIGNMNNLVVFIRFSDDEEFDVPFHHIDKLFNDSSDTYVSSVYNYVKNVSYGQMSAASIYYPEPEENIVYSFQDIYPRAYYMPYSPANPDGYDEDNDERTEREH
;
A
#
# COMPACT_ATOMS: atom_id res chain seq x y z
N MET A 1 -48.90 14.78 -13.19
CA MET A 1 -48.31 14.47 -11.86
C MET A 1 -47.54 13.15 -11.82
N ARG A 2 -48.04 12.04 -12.40
CA ARG A 2 -47.35 10.72 -12.41
C ARG A 2 -45.97 10.69 -13.10
N LYS A 3 -45.76 11.52 -14.13
CA LYS A 3 -44.47 11.61 -14.87
C LYS A 3 -43.38 12.41 -14.13
N ILE A 4 -43.78 13.35 -13.25
CA ILE A 4 -42.85 14.13 -12.42
C ILE A 4 -42.35 13.27 -11.26
N PHE A 5 -43.20 12.38 -10.74
CA PHE A 5 -42.82 11.45 -9.68
C PHE A 5 -41.79 10.39 -10.15
N VAL A 6 -41.90 9.93 -11.41
CA VAL A 6 -40.91 9.02 -12.02
C VAL A 6 -39.56 9.72 -12.25
N LEU A 7 -39.54 11.03 -12.52
CA LEU A 7 -38.29 11.80 -12.67
C LEU A 7 -37.60 12.07 -11.32
N MET A 8 -38.36 12.19 -10.22
CA MET A 8 -37.80 12.31 -8.86
C MET A 8 -37.23 10.98 -8.34
N ILE A 9 -37.81 9.84 -8.71
CA ILE A 9 -37.29 8.51 -8.33
C ILE A 9 -36.00 8.14 -9.09
N LEU A 10 -35.79 8.70 -10.30
CA LEU A 10 -34.56 8.47 -11.09
C LEU A 10 -33.36 9.32 -10.63
N ASN A 11 -33.56 10.29 -9.73
CA ASN A 11 -32.49 11.11 -9.15
C ASN A 11 -31.95 10.56 -7.81
N LEU A 12 -32.38 9.37 -7.40
CA LEU A 12 -31.83 8.64 -6.26
C LEU A 12 -30.76 7.63 -6.69
N SER A 13 -30.03 7.91 -7.77
CA SER A 13 -28.79 7.21 -8.08
C SER A 13 -27.80 7.55 -6.97
N PHE A 14 -27.65 6.63 -6.02
CA PHE A 14 -26.60 6.64 -5.01
C PHE A 14 -25.29 7.05 -5.67
N VAL A 15 -24.80 8.24 -5.34
CA VAL A 15 -23.39 8.55 -5.52
C VAL A 15 -22.68 7.65 -4.50
N SER A 16 -22.30 6.46 -4.96
CA SER A 16 -21.28 5.69 -4.26
C SER A 16 -20.02 6.53 -4.34
N ILE A 17 -19.72 7.25 -3.25
CA ILE A 17 -18.42 7.86 -3.08
C ILE A 17 -17.46 6.68 -2.97
N SER A 18 -16.76 6.39 -4.06
CA SER A 18 -15.61 5.49 -4.04
C SER A 18 -14.59 6.12 -3.12
N ILE A 19 -14.57 5.68 -1.88
CA ILE A 19 -13.54 6.06 -0.91
C ILE A 19 -12.24 5.47 -1.48
N ALA A 20 -11.20 6.29 -1.63
CA ALA A 20 -9.86 5.75 -1.79
C ALA A 20 -9.60 4.76 -0.63
N ALA A 21 -8.70 3.79 -0.81
CA ALA A 21 -8.31 2.87 0.27
C ALA A 21 -7.47 3.61 1.35
N TYR A 22 -8.05 4.65 1.94
CA TYR A 22 -7.46 5.41 3.02
C TYR A 22 -7.53 4.55 4.27
N LEU A 23 -6.36 4.13 4.73
CA LEU A 23 -6.18 3.32 5.91
C LEU A 23 -5.78 4.21 7.07
N VAL A 24 -6.24 3.85 8.27
CA VAL A 24 -6.02 4.62 9.49
C VAL A 24 -5.53 3.69 10.57
N ASN A 25 -4.46 4.08 11.25
CA ASN A 25 -3.91 3.39 12.40
C ASN A 25 -3.62 1.91 12.16
N ILE A 26 -3.06 1.57 10.99
CA ILE A 26 -2.65 0.19 10.70
C ILE A 26 -1.37 -0.09 11.47
N PRO A 27 -1.35 -1.09 12.38
CA PRO A 27 -0.14 -1.40 13.14
C PRO A 27 0.95 -1.92 12.20
N VAL A 28 2.15 -1.35 12.33
CA VAL A 28 3.35 -1.71 11.57
C VAL A 28 4.48 -1.94 12.56
N THR A 29 5.24 -3.02 12.35
CA THR A 29 6.47 -3.26 13.12
C THR A 29 7.65 -2.64 12.38
N ILE A 30 8.40 -1.80 13.06
CA ILE A 30 9.69 -1.30 12.60
C ILE A 30 10.82 -1.93 13.42
N VAL A 31 12.02 -1.96 12.84
CA VAL A 31 13.23 -2.45 13.50
C VAL A 31 14.22 -1.29 13.59
N GLN A 32 14.60 -0.91 14.80
CA GLN A 32 15.63 0.09 15.04
C GLN A 32 17.02 -0.50 14.73
N PRO A 33 18.05 0.33 14.47
CA PRO A 33 19.42 -0.14 14.18
C PRO A 33 20.05 -1.01 15.28
N ASN A 34 19.58 -0.87 16.52
CA ASN A 34 20.00 -1.69 17.66
C ASN A 34 19.30 -3.07 17.71
N GLY A 35 18.42 -3.39 16.75
CA GLY A 35 17.64 -4.63 16.67
C GLY A 35 16.30 -4.59 17.42
N GLU A 36 15.98 -3.50 18.10
CA GLU A 36 14.72 -3.34 18.83
C GLU A 36 13.53 -3.30 17.87
N LYS A 37 12.51 -4.11 18.14
CA LYS A 37 11.27 -4.17 17.36
C LYS A 37 10.20 -3.33 18.06
N LEU A 38 9.68 -2.33 17.38
CA LEU A 38 8.67 -1.41 17.90
C LEU A 38 7.44 -1.43 17.01
N ILE A 39 6.26 -1.29 17.62
CA ILE A 39 5.01 -1.11 16.88
C ILE A 39 4.73 0.39 16.76
N CYS A 40 4.52 0.85 15.54
CA CYS A 40 3.94 2.16 15.24
C CYS A 40 2.71 1.96 14.34
N TYR A 41 2.14 3.05 13.86
CA TYR A 41 0.93 3.04 13.06
C TYR A 41 1.14 3.74 11.72
N ALA A 42 0.68 3.13 10.64
CA ALA A 42 0.60 3.74 9.33
C ALA A 42 -0.81 4.28 9.07
N THR A 43 -0.88 5.53 8.62
CA THR A 43 -2.11 6.18 8.16
C THR A 43 -1.87 6.82 6.80
N GLY A 44 -2.83 6.72 5.88
CA GLY A 44 -2.76 7.32 4.55
C GLY A 44 -3.36 6.46 3.45
N ASP A 45 -2.95 6.69 2.22
CA ASP A 45 -3.34 5.90 1.05
C ASP A 45 -2.13 5.56 0.15
N ASP A 46 -2.40 4.94 -1.00
CA ASP A 46 -1.39 4.50 -1.98
C ASP A 46 -0.46 5.62 -2.48
N TYR A 47 -0.86 6.88 -2.33
CA TYR A 47 -0.09 8.04 -2.80
C TYR A 47 0.72 8.71 -1.70
N TYR A 48 0.20 8.69 -0.47
CA TYR A 48 0.88 9.25 0.68
C TYR A 48 0.41 8.58 1.97
N HIS A 49 1.37 8.06 2.73
CA HIS A 49 1.17 7.58 4.08
C HIS A 49 2.32 8.04 4.97
N TRP A 50 2.08 8.06 6.27
CA TRP A 50 3.09 8.38 7.28
C TRP A 50 3.00 7.42 8.45
N LEU A 51 4.10 7.29 9.18
CA LEU A 51 4.15 6.54 10.43
C LEU A 51 3.93 7.48 11.61
N HIS A 52 3.27 7.00 12.65
CA HIS A 52 3.09 7.73 13.90
C HIS A 52 2.95 6.78 15.08
N ASP A 53 3.15 7.30 16.30
CA ASP A 53 2.89 6.54 17.53
C ASP A 53 1.40 6.60 17.93
N GLU A 54 1.06 6.02 19.08
CA GLU A 54 -0.31 6.00 19.62
C GLU A 54 -0.87 7.39 19.94
N ASP A 55 0.01 8.33 20.27
CA ASP A 55 -0.31 9.74 20.55
C ASP A 55 -0.27 10.62 19.29
N ASN A 56 -0.18 10.00 18.11
CA ASN A 56 -0.17 10.65 16.79
C ASN A 56 1.05 11.56 16.54
N TYR A 57 2.18 11.32 17.19
CA TYR A 57 3.45 11.96 16.83
C TYR A 57 4.05 11.24 15.62
N THR A 58 4.34 12.02 14.58
CA THR A 58 4.87 11.49 13.31
C THR A 58 6.29 10.97 13.47
N ILE A 59 6.55 9.79 12.91
CA ILE A 59 7.82 9.08 12.92
C ILE A 59 8.37 9.05 11.49
N ILE A 60 9.66 9.35 11.33
CA ILE A 60 10.37 9.23 10.06
C ILE A 60 11.73 8.55 10.23
N HIS A 61 12.23 7.96 9.16
CA HIS A 61 13.56 7.36 9.13
C HIS A 61 14.63 8.44 8.93
N ASN A 62 15.55 8.57 9.88
CA ASN A 62 16.72 9.44 9.76
C ASN A 62 17.81 8.72 8.97
N LYS A 63 17.95 9.07 7.69
CA LYS A 63 18.95 8.46 6.79
C LYS A 63 20.40 8.61 7.24
N GLN A 64 20.72 9.62 8.06
CA GLN A 64 22.09 9.86 8.52
C GLN A 64 22.50 8.94 9.68
N THR A 65 21.53 8.46 10.46
CA THR A 65 21.78 7.59 11.64
C THR A 65 21.21 6.20 11.47
N GLY A 66 20.25 6.02 10.56
CA GLY A 66 19.47 4.81 10.35
C GLY A 66 18.32 4.61 11.35
N TYR A 67 18.18 5.50 12.34
CA TYR A 67 17.14 5.38 13.36
C TYR A 67 15.79 5.91 12.86
N PHE A 68 14.71 5.30 13.32
CA PHE A 68 13.39 5.92 13.28
C PHE A 68 13.25 6.88 14.45
N VAL A 69 12.95 8.14 14.13
CA VAL A 69 12.90 9.26 15.07
C VAL A 69 11.60 10.03 14.91
N TYR A 70 11.24 10.80 15.93
CA TYR A 70 10.14 11.75 15.82
C TYR A 70 10.48 12.85 14.80
N ALA A 71 9.47 13.27 14.05
CA ALA A 71 9.60 14.26 13.00
C ALA A 71 9.24 15.66 13.50
N ASN A 72 10.01 16.66 13.07
CA ASN A 72 9.61 18.07 13.13
C ASN A 72 9.14 18.54 11.75
N LEU A 73 8.48 19.68 11.69
CA LEU A 73 8.06 20.31 10.44
C LEU A 73 8.85 21.62 10.22
N GLU A 74 9.71 21.63 9.21
CA GLU A 74 10.54 22.79 8.85
C GLU A 74 10.32 23.14 7.39
N ASN A 75 9.98 24.39 7.09
CA ASN A 75 9.67 24.85 5.72
C ASN A 75 8.61 23.99 5.02
N GLY A 76 7.68 23.44 5.81
CA GLY A 76 6.60 22.56 5.36
C GLY A 76 7.06 21.16 4.94
N GLU A 77 8.31 20.77 5.21
CA GLU A 77 8.81 19.40 5.04
C GLU A 77 8.98 18.74 6.41
N LEU A 78 8.75 17.43 6.46
CA LEU A 78 9.08 16.64 7.64
C LEU A 78 10.59 16.42 7.69
N VAL A 79 11.20 16.75 8.82
CA VAL A 79 12.64 16.62 9.04
C VAL A 79 12.93 15.80 10.29
N PRO A 80 13.98 14.96 10.28
CA PRO A 80 14.26 14.08 11.41
C PRO A 80 14.78 14.89 12.60
N THR A 81 14.34 14.54 13.81
CA THR A 81 14.92 15.06 15.04
C THR A 81 15.95 14.09 15.62
N ASN A 82 16.48 14.42 16.81
CA ASN A 82 17.36 13.54 17.57
C ASN A 82 16.60 12.67 18.59
N PHE A 83 15.27 12.72 18.64
CA PHE A 83 14.44 11.95 19.57
C PHE A 83 14.07 10.60 18.94
N VAL A 84 14.72 9.54 19.41
CA VAL A 84 14.57 8.18 18.89
C VAL A 84 13.25 7.59 19.37
N PHE A 85 12.42 7.16 18.42
CA PHE A 85 11.15 6.53 18.74
C PHE A 85 11.38 5.21 19.50
N GLY A 86 10.69 5.04 20.64
CA GLY A 86 10.83 3.92 21.56
C GLY A 86 11.90 4.10 22.65
N GLN A 87 12.79 5.08 22.52
CA GLN A 87 13.84 5.37 23.52
C GLN A 87 13.64 6.73 24.19
N ASP A 88 13.25 7.73 23.41
CA ASP A 88 12.99 9.09 23.87
C ASP A 88 11.49 9.39 23.83
N LEU A 89 11.07 10.36 24.65
CA LEU A 89 9.75 10.98 24.52
C LEU A 89 9.79 12.10 23.48
N PRO A 90 8.67 12.36 22.76
CA PRO A 90 8.56 13.55 21.92
C PRO A 90 8.84 14.82 22.74
N ALA A 91 9.64 15.73 22.19
CA ALA A 91 9.87 17.00 22.83
C ALA A 91 8.62 17.89 22.83
N ASP A 92 8.50 18.77 23.83
CA ASP A 92 7.34 19.66 24.02
C ASP A 92 7.00 20.55 22.80
N PHE A 93 7.99 20.85 21.95
CA PHE A 93 7.78 21.66 20.75
C PHE A 93 7.18 20.87 19.58
N LEU A 94 7.27 19.53 19.63
CA LEU A 94 6.62 18.65 18.66
C LEU A 94 5.13 18.59 18.97
N LYS A 95 4.32 18.52 17.92
CA LYS A 95 2.86 18.46 18.04
C LYS A 95 2.35 17.15 17.46
N PRO A 96 1.35 16.52 18.08
CA PRO A 96 0.60 15.46 17.45
C PRO A 96 0.04 15.89 16.08
N GLY A 97 0.10 15.00 15.09
CA GLY A 97 -0.43 15.20 13.74
C GLY A 97 0.44 16.07 12.85
N LEU A 98 1.70 16.33 13.20
CA LEU A 98 2.64 17.06 12.32
C LEU A 98 2.79 16.32 10.99
N ASN A 99 2.43 17.00 9.90
CA ASN A 99 2.44 16.40 8.57
C ASN A 99 2.70 17.46 7.50
N ILE A 100 3.05 17.02 6.29
CA ILE A 100 3.15 17.91 5.13
C ILE A 100 1.78 18.50 4.78
N SER A 101 1.76 19.63 4.07
CA SER A 101 0.50 20.28 3.71
C SER A 101 -0.30 19.48 2.67
N PRO A 102 -1.63 19.66 2.59
CA PRO A 102 -2.46 19.03 1.56
C PRO A 102 -1.98 19.30 0.13
N GLU A 103 -1.42 20.49 -0.14
CA GLU A 103 -0.86 20.82 -1.44
C GLU A 103 0.35 19.93 -1.78
N LYS A 104 1.24 19.70 -0.82
CA LYS A 104 2.40 18.80 -1.00
C LYS A 104 1.97 17.33 -1.15
N MET A 105 0.96 16.89 -0.41
CA MET A 105 0.37 15.55 -0.60
C MET A 105 -0.17 15.39 -2.05
N LEU A 106 -0.86 16.42 -2.55
CA LEU A 106 -1.36 16.43 -3.93
C LEU A 106 -0.23 16.42 -4.97
N GLU A 107 0.86 17.14 -4.72
CA GLU A 107 2.05 17.10 -5.57
C GLU A 107 2.68 15.71 -5.63
N LYS A 108 2.85 15.04 -4.48
CA LYS A 108 3.33 13.65 -4.42
C LYS A 108 2.43 12.72 -5.23
N ARG A 109 1.11 12.82 -5.06
CA ARG A 109 0.11 12.07 -5.86
C ARG A 109 0.27 12.31 -7.36
N LYS A 110 0.38 13.57 -7.79
CA LYS A 110 0.57 13.91 -9.21
C LYS A 110 1.86 13.32 -9.77
N LYS A 111 2.97 13.39 -9.02
CA LYS A 111 4.26 12.81 -9.44
C LYS A 111 4.17 11.30 -9.69
N MET A 112 3.47 10.55 -8.83
CA MET A 112 3.27 9.11 -9.01
C MET A 112 2.37 8.77 -10.22
N LEU A 113 1.41 9.64 -10.57
CA LEU A 113 0.51 9.42 -11.70
C LEU A 113 1.13 9.71 -13.08
N ILE A 114 2.14 10.57 -13.17
CA ILE A 114 2.73 10.99 -14.46
C ILE A 114 3.40 9.83 -15.21
N PRO A 115 4.21 8.95 -14.59
CA PRO A 115 4.76 7.77 -15.26
C PRO A 115 3.67 6.82 -15.78
N ALA A 116 2.60 6.62 -15.01
CA ALA A 116 1.46 5.79 -15.39
C ALA A 116 0.65 6.36 -16.58
N GLN A 117 0.79 7.67 -16.87
CA GLN A 117 0.13 8.36 -17.98
C GLN A 117 1.00 8.45 -19.24
N LYS A 118 2.26 8.00 -19.23
CA LYS A 118 3.03 7.90 -20.48
C LYS A 118 2.24 6.99 -21.42
N PRO A 119 1.78 7.48 -22.57
CA PRO A 119 0.98 6.67 -23.47
C PRO A 119 1.86 5.52 -23.94
N GLN A 120 1.66 4.32 -23.40
CA GLN A 120 2.03 3.13 -24.13
C GLN A 120 1.28 3.23 -25.45
N ASN A 121 2.01 3.18 -26.56
CA ASN A 121 1.45 2.99 -27.91
C ASN A 121 0.79 1.61 -28.00
N LYS A 122 -0.25 1.39 -27.21
CA LYS A 122 -1.08 0.20 -27.23
C LYS A 122 -2.49 0.69 -27.43
N THR A 123 -2.86 0.77 -28.70
CA THR A 123 -4.24 0.64 -29.17
C THR A 123 -4.74 -0.77 -28.88
N LEU A 124 -4.60 -1.26 -27.65
CA LEU A 124 -5.32 -2.44 -27.22
C LEU A 124 -6.73 -1.93 -26.91
N LYS A 125 -7.63 -2.09 -27.87
CA LYS A 125 -9.07 -2.12 -27.56
C LYS A 125 -9.32 -3.38 -26.74
N THR A 126 -8.91 -3.39 -25.47
CA THR A 126 -9.36 -4.40 -24.53
C THR A 126 -10.84 -4.19 -24.35
N ARG A 127 -11.62 -5.20 -24.72
CA ARG A 127 -13.05 -5.20 -24.44
C ARG A 127 -13.17 -5.54 -22.95
N ASN A 128 -13.74 -4.64 -22.15
CA ASN A 128 -14.00 -4.86 -20.71
C ASN A 128 -15.20 -5.81 -20.50
N ILE A 129 -15.23 -6.91 -21.28
CA ILE A 129 -16.30 -7.90 -21.30
C ILE A 129 -15.65 -9.28 -21.47
N GLY A 130 -16.17 -10.27 -20.77
CA GLY A 130 -15.72 -11.66 -20.85
C GLY A 130 -14.94 -12.09 -19.61
N ASN A 131 -14.05 -13.07 -19.77
CA ASN A 131 -13.31 -13.66 -18.68
C ASN A 131 -11.84 -13.24 -18.75
N MET A 132 -11.34 -12.68 -17.66
CA MET A 132 -9.94 -12.40 -17.43
C MET A 132 -9.35 -13.47 -16.52
N ASN A 133 -8.15 -13.92 -16.87
CA ASN A 133 -7.33 -14.72 -15.97
C ASN A 133 -6.43 -13.77 -15.20
N ASN A 134 -6.57 -13.74 -13.88
CA ASN A 134 -5.72 -13.01 -12.96
C ASN A 134 -4.64 -13.97 -12.43
N LEU A 135 -3.37 -13.74 -12.73
CA LEU A 135 -2.29 -14.58 -12.20
C LEU A 135 -1.82 -14.00 -10.85
N VAL A 136 -1.83 -14.83 -9.82
CA VAL A 136 -1.36 -14.52 -8.47
C VAL A 136 -0.07 -15.28 -8.21
N VAL A 137 0.99 -14.54 -7.88
CA VAL A 137 2.31 -15.08 -7.54
C VAL A 137 2.70 -14.55 -6.17
N PHE A 138 3.05 -15.45 -5.26
CA PHE A 138 3.55 -15.08 -3.94
C PHE A 138 5.06 -14.91 -4.02
N ILE A 139 5.57 -13.82 -3.45
CA ILE A 139 6.99 -13.51 -3.40
C ILE A 139 7.36 -13.22 -1.94
N ARG A 140 8.50 -13.74 -1.50
CA ARG A 140 9.12 -13.42 -0.21
C ARG A 140 10.60 -13.10 -0.39
N PHE A 141 11.17 -12.32 0.51
CA PHE A 141 12.61 -12.00 0.47
C PHE A 141 13.46 -13.12 1.06
N SER A 142 14.78 -13.06 0.85
CA SER A 142 15.69 -14.10 1.33
C SER A 142 15.66 -14.28 2.87
N ASP A 143 15.33 -13.21 3.58
CA ASP A 143 15.25 -13.10 5.04
C ASP A 143 13.83 -13.19 5.62
N ASP A 144 12.80 -13.37 4.77
CA ASP A 144 11.43 -13.58 5.21
C ASP A 144 11.16 -15.08 5.53
N GLU A 145 10.32 -15.30 6.54
CA GLU A 145 9.72 -16.62 6.83
C GLU A 145 8.70 -17.03 5.75
N GLU A 146 8.32 -18.31 5.71
CA GLU A 146 7.26 -18.79 4.82
C GLU A 146 5.88 -18.26 5.27
N PHE A 147 4.93 -18.21 4.33
CA PHE A 147 3.56 -17.81 4.62
C PHE A 147 2.89 -18.79 5.60
N ASP A 148 2.30 -18.26 6.67
CA ASP A 148 1.60 -19.02 7.71
C ASP A 148 0.07 -19.07 7.50
N VAL A 149 -0.45 -18.32 6.52
CA VAL A 149 -1.87 -18.25 6.19
C VAL A 149 -2.27 -19.45 5.31
N PRO A 150 -3.31 -20.22 5.68
CA PRO A 150 -3.79 -21.33 4.86
C PRO A 150 -4.25 -20.87 3.48
N PHE A 151 -3.84 -21.59 2.42
CA PHE A 151 -4.16 -21.22 1.04
C PHE A 151 -5.66 -20.99 0.80
N HIS A 152 -6.54 -21.84 1.34
CA HIS A 152 -8.00 -21.66 1.19
C HIS A 152 -8.52 -20.32 1.76
N HIS A 153 -7.87 -19.74 2.77
CA HIS A 153 -8.23 -18.41 3.25
C HIS A 153 -7.92 -17.35 2.18
N ILE A 154 -6.76 -17.46 1.53
CA ILE A 154 -6.36 -16.56 0.45
C ILE A 154 -7.24 -16.77 -0.78
N ASP A 155 -7.50 -18.02 -1.18
CA ASP A 155 -8.37 -18.32 -2.32
C ASP A 155 -9.76 -17.69 -2.18
N LYS A 156 -10.33 -17.67 -0.97
CA LYS A 156 -11.58 -16.96 -0.71
C LYS A 156 -11.51 -15.46 -1.02
N LEU A 157 -10.42 -14.79 -0.66
CA LEU A 157 -10.24 -13.36 -0.93
C LEU A 157 -10.19 -13.05 -2.44
N PHE A 158 -9.76 -13.99 -3.25
CA PHE A 158 -9.61 -13.80 -4.70
C PHE A 158 -10.80 -14.35 -5.50
N ASN A 159 -11.27 -15.55 -5.18
CA ASN A 159 -12.15 -16.36 -6.02
C ASN A 159 -13.52 -16.66 -5.39
N ASP A 160 -13.80 -16.31 -4.13
CA ASP A 160 -15.09 -16.63 -3.52
C ASP A 160 -16.23 -15.99 -4.33
N SER A 161 -17.10 -16.84 -4.87
CA SER A 161 -18.28 -16.45 -5.64
C SER A 161 -19.55 -17.10 -5.09
N SER A 162 -19.52 -17.55 -3.82
CA SER A 162 -20.63 -18.26 -3.17
C SER A 162 -21.89 -17.39 -3.06
N ASP A 163 -21.71 -16.08 -2.89
CA ASP A 163 -22.75 -15.06 -2.88
C ASP A 163 -22.23 -13.76 -3.53
N THR A 164 -23.09 -13.00 -4.19
CA THR A 164 -22.78 -11.69 -4.80
C THR A 164 -22.31 -10.61 -3.81
N TYR A 165 -22.60 -10.77 -2.51
CA TYR A 165 -22.22 -9.83 -1.46
C TYR A 165 -20.90 -10.18 -0.75
N VAL A 166 -20.29 -11.33 -1.05
CA VAL A 166 -18.98 -11.68 -0.50
C VAL A 166 -17.91 -10.81 -1.15
N SER A 167 -17.02 -10.26 -0.31
CA SER A 167 -15.89 -9.46 -0.75
C SER A 167 -14.79 -10.36 -1.29
N SER A 168 -14.68 -10.44 -2.62
CA SER A 168 -13.60 -11.12 -3.33
C SER A 168 -13.20 -10.33 -4.57
N VAL A 169 -11.98 -10.54 -5.09
CA VAL A 169 -11.53 -9.94 -6.36
C VAL A 169 -12.49 -10.31 -7.51
N TYR A 170 -12.90 -11.58 -7.57
CA TYR A 170 -13.86 -12.06 -8.56
C TYR A 170 -15.18 -11.29 -8.51
N ASN A 171 -15.80 -11.18 -7.33
CA ASN A 171 -17.06 -10.45 -7.18
C ASN A 171 -16.90 -8.95 -7.38
N TYR A 172 -15.78 -8.36 -6.94
CA TYR A 172 -15.49 -6.94 -7.16
C TYR A 172 -15.51 -6.63 -8.66
N VAL A 173 -14.72 -7.36 -9.46
CA VAL A 173 -14.65 -7.15 -10.93
C VAL A 173 -16.01 -7.39 -11.58
N LYS A 174 -16.73 -8.44 -11.16
CA LYS A 174 -18.08 -8.72 -11.66
C LYS A 174 -19.08 -7.62 -11.33
N ASN A 175 -19.05 -7.07 -10.12
CA ASN A 175 -19.96 -6.04 -9.67
C ASN A 175 -19.69 -4.69 -10.35
N VAL A 176 -18.43 -4.24 -10.40
CA VAL A 176 -18.07 -2.95 -11.02
C VAL A 176 -18.23 -2.97 -12.54
N SER A 177 -18.20 -4.15 -13.17
CA SER A 177 -18.46 -4.33 -14.60
C SER A 177 -19.93 -4.61 -14.93
N TYR A 178 -20.86 -4.55 -13.96
CA TYR A 178 -22.27 -4.89 -14.16
C TYR A 178 -22.47 -6.29 -14.75
N GLY A 179 -21.65 -7.25 -14.33
CA GLY A 179 -21.67 -8.63 -14.79
C GLY A 179 -21.11 -8.83 -16.20
N GLN A 180 -20.52 -7.81 -16.81
CA GLN A 180 -19.94 -7.92 -18.15
C GLN A 180 -18.58 -8.63 -18.12
N MET A 181 -17.87 -8.57 -16.99
CA MET A 181 -16.53 -9.13 -16.85
C MET A 181 -16.43 -10.02 -15.60
N SER A 182 -15.62 -11.07 -15.68
CA SER A 182 -15.18 -11.85 -14.52
C SER A 182 -13.66 -11.94 -14.50
N ALA A 183 -13.08 -12.04 -13.31
CA ALA A 183 -11.63 -12.21 -13.13
C ALA A 183 -11.37 -13.41 -12.22
N ALA A 184 -11.19 -14.59 -12.82
CA ALA A 184 -10.80 -15.78 -12.07
C ALA A 184 -9.31 -15.70 -11.78
N SER A 185 -8.93 -15.91 -10.52
CA SER A 185 -7.53 -15.89 -10.09
C SER A 185 -6.95 -17.30 -10.12
N ILE A 186 -5.79 -17.43 -10.75
CA ILE A 186 -4.98 -18.64 -10.82
C ILE A 186 -3.66 -18.39 -10.10
N TYR A 187 -3.09 -19.43 -9.50
CA TYR A 187 -1.90 -19.31 -8.66
C TYR A 187 -0.69 -19.95 -9.33
N TYR A 188 0.47 -19.31 -9.21
CA TYR A 188 1.73 -19.92 -9.60
C TYR A 188 2.83 -19.66 -8.56
N PRO A 189 3.54 -20.70 -8.08
CA PRO A 189 3.27 -22.13 -8.32
C PRO A 189 1.87 -22.57 -7.87
N GLU A 190 1.37 -23.68 -8.44
CA GLU A 190 0.07 -24.22 -8.04
C GLU A 190 0.16 -24.71 -6.58
N PRO A 191 -0.76 -24.30 -5.70
CA PRO A 191 -0.77 -24.70 -4.30
C PRO A 191 -1.10 -26.18 -4.14
N GLU A 192 -0.53 -26.81 -3.12
CA GLU A 192 -0.87 -28.18 -2.73
C GLU A 192 -1.61 -28.15 -1.39
N GLU A 193 -2.79 -28.76 -1.35
CA GLU A 193 -3.70 -28.74 -0.20
C GLU A 193 -4.01 -27.31 0.31
N ASN A 194 -3.47 -26.96 1.48
CA ASN A 194 -3.65 -25.66 2.13
C ASN A 194 -2.33 -24.88 2.23
N ILE A 195 -1.30 -25.27 1.48
CA ILE A 195 0.04 -24.67 1.53
C ILE A 195 0.18 -23.63 0.42
N VAL A 196 0.73 -22.48 0.77
CA VAL A 196 1.10 -21.41 -0.17
C VAL A 196 2.54 -21.64 -0.62
N TYR A 197 2.77 -21.75 -1.93
CA TYR A 197 4.11 -21.72 -2.50
C TYR A 197 4.48 -20.31 -2.93
N SER A 198 5.72 -19.92 -2.65
CA SER A 198 6.24 -18.60 -2.97
C SER A 198 7.57 -18.69 -3.71
N PHE A 199 7.85 -17.67 -4.52
CA PHE A 199 9.19 -17.42 -5.03
C PHE A 199 9.98 -16.68 -3.94
N GLN A 200 11.10 -17.26 -3.51
CA GLN A 200 12.03 -16.60 -2.61
C GLN A 200 13.06 -15.82 -3.44
N ASP A 201 13.08 -14.50 -3.26
CA ASP A 201 14.13 -13.66 -3.84
C ASP A 201 15.49 -13.96 -3.20
N ILE A 202 16.56 -13.76 -3.96
CA ILE A 202 17.92 -13.99 -3.48
C ILE A 202 18.40 -12.89 -2.54
N TYR A 203 17.77 -11.72 -2.57
CA TYR A 203 18.12 -10.56 -1.76
C TYR A 203 17.18 -10.41 -0.55
N PRO A 204 17.71 -9.87 0.57
CA PRO A 204 16.88 -9.53 1.72
C PRO A 204 16.02 -8.30 1.43
N ARG A 205 14.96 -8.09 2.21
CA ARG A 205 14.09 -6.91 2.06
C ARG A 205 14.85 -5.59 2.05
N ALA A 206 15.89 -5.51 2.89
CA ALA A 206 16.82 -4.39 3.00
C ALA A 206 17.39 -3.91 1.65
N TYR A 207 17.64 -4.82 0.70
CA TYR A 207 18.15 -4.51 -0.64
C TYR A 207 17.19 -3.64 -1.47
N TYR A 208 15.88 -3.80 -1.21
CA TYR A 208 14.79 -3.06 -1.86
C TYR A 208 14.31 -1.88 -1.01
N MET A 209 15.11 -1.43 -0.05
CA MET A 209 14.83 -0.28 0.80
C MET A 209 15.93 0.79 0.62
N PRO A 210 15.64 2.07 0.92
CA PRO A 210 16.66 3.11 0.85
C PRO A 210 17.89 2.82 1.72
N TYR A 211 19.06 3.24 1.25
CA TYR A 211 20.31 3.19 1.98
C TYR A 211 20.26 4.05 3.26
N SER A 212 20.83 3.51 4.34
CA SER A 212 21.21 4.26 5.54
C SER A 212 22.37 3.55 6.24
N PRO A 213 23.03 4.15 7.24
CA PRO A 213 24.03 3.44 8.04
C PRO A 213 23.50 2.16 8.73
N ALA A 214 22.18 2.07 8.94
CA ALA A 214 21.53 0.86 9.46
C ALA A 214 21.04 -0.10 8.37
N ASN A 215 20.98 0.36 7.12
CA ASN A 215 20.68 -0.44 5.94
C ASN A 215 21.74 -0.20 4.84
N PRO A 216 22.98 -0.70 5.03
CA PRO A 216 24.06 -0.45 4.09
C PRO A 216 23.86 -1.11 2.72
N ASP A 217 23.00 -2.12 2.63
CA ASP A 217 22.69 -2.84 1.39
C ASP A 217 21.57 -2.18 0.57
N GLY A 218 20.96 -1.11 1.10
CA GLY A 218 19.87 -0.38 0.46
C GLY A 218 20.27 0.35 -0.82
N TYR A 219 19.27 0.84 -1.55
CA TYR A 219 19.47 1.63 -2.77
C TYR A 219 19.66 3.12 -2.46
N ASP A 220 20.44 3.80 -3.30
CA ASP A 220 20.51 5.25 -3.27
C ASP A 220 19.23 5.86 -3.88
N GLU A 221 18.59 6.76 -3.13
CA GLU A 221 17.35 7.41 -3.56
C GLU A 221 17.58 8.56 -4.54
N ASP A 222 18.81 9.05 -4.65
CA ASP A 222 19.16 10.17 -5.53
C ASP A 222 19.50 9.72 -6.96
N ASN A 223 19.44 8.41 -7.23
CA ASN A 223 19.73 7.81 -8.53
C ASN A 223 18.68 6.77 -8.95
N ASP A 224 18.89 6.10 -10.09
CA ASP A 224 17.90 5.19 -10.68
C ASP A 224 17.91 3.78 -10.05
N GLU A 225 18.75 3.52 -9.02
CA GLU A 225 18.94 2.19 -8.43
C GLU A 225 17.63 1.58 -7.92
N ARG A 226 16.72 2.40 -7.38
CA ARG A 226 15.39 1.92 -6.98
C ARG A 226 14.69 1.21 -8.15
N THR A 227 14.68 1.86 -9.32
CA THR A 227 14.03 1.32 -10.50
C THR A 227 14.81 0.10 -11.00
N GLU A 228 16.14 0.17 -11.05
CA GLU A 228 16.95 -0.96 -11.53
C GLU A 228 16.81 -2.23 -10.69
N ARG A 229 16.62 -2.10 -9.38
CA ARG A 229 16.43 -3.23 -8.47
C ARG A 229 15.02 -3.81 -8.52
N GLU A 230 13.99 -2.98 -8.76
CA GLU A 230 12.58 -3.41 -8.84
C GLU A 230 12.20 -4.11 -10.18
N HIS A 231 13.11 -4.19 -11.16
CA HIS A 231 12.87 -4.61 -12.55
C HIS A 231 13.51 -5.96 -12.93
#